data_AF-A0A452XB35-F1
#
_entry.id   AF-A0A452XB35-F1
#
_cell.length_a   1.000
_cell.length_b   1.000
_cell.length_c   1.000
_cell.angle_alpha   90.00
_cell.angle_beta   90.00
_cell.angle_gamma   90.00
#
_symmetry.space_group_name_H-M   'P 1'
#
loop_
_entity.id
_entity.type
_entity.pdbx_description
1 polymer ?
#
loop_
_entity_poly.entity_id
_entity_poly.type
_entity_poly.pdbx_seq_one_letter_code
_entity_poly.pdbx_strand_id
1 'polypeptide(L)'
;MKEGNTAGAVRIDEMEAEVFKALLWFVYTDSLQVTEEEDEDVMCQHLLVAADRYGMERLKSICEEKLCKFVNAATIATILTLAEQHHCDGLKKACSRFLGSPANLRALLDSDGFDHLSRSCPLVAKNLIAMSALV
;
A
#
# COMPACT_ATOMS: atom_id res chain seq x y z
N MET A 1 8.22 2.43 -41.03
CA MET A 1 8.50 2.14 -39.60
C MET A 1 8.96 0.71 -39.53
N LYS A 2 10.18 0.45 -39.03
CA LYS A 2 10.73 -0.91 -38.90
C LYS A 2 10.22 -1.49 -37.59
N GLU A 3 9.31 -2.46 -37.67
CA GLU A 3 9.03 -3.34 -36.54
C GLU A 3 10.26 -4.24 -36.37
N GLY A 4 11.09 -3.89 -35.39
CA GLY A 4 12.24 -4.67 -34.97
C GLY A 4 11.76 -5.93 -34.29
N ASN A 5 11.78 -7.03 -35.03
CA ASN A 5 11.61 -8.39 -34.56
C ASN A 5 12.62 -8.76 -33.46
N THR A 6 12.15 -8.89 -32.20
CA THR A 6 12.50 -9.99 -31.26
C THR A 6 11.52 -10.05 -30.07
N ALA A 7 10.80 -11.18 -29.98
CA ALA A 7 9.98 -11.70 -28.86
C ALA A 7 8.66 -10.98 -28.52
N GLY A 8 7.53 -11.53 -28.99
CA GLY A 8 6.16 -11.12 -28.59
C GLY A 8 5.77 -11.49 -27.14
N ALA A 9 6.73 -11.52 -26.22
CA ALA A 9 6.52 -11.83 -24.81
C ALA A 9 7.12 -10.71 -23.94
N VAL A 10 6.30 -10.15 -23.05
CA VAL A 10 6.74 -9.17 -22.05
C VAL A 10 7.01 -9.91 -20.75
N ARG A 11 8.23 -9.78 -20.21
CA ARG A 11 8.57 -10.34 -18.89
C ARG A 11 8.09 -9.37 -17.82
N ILE A 12 7.40 -9.91 -16.82
CA ILE A 12 6.94 -9.17 -15.65
C ILE A 12 7.71 -9.72 -14.46
N ASP A 13 8.66 -8.94 -13.97
CA ASP A 13 9.46 -9.26 -12.79
C ASP A 13 8.91 -8.52 -11.56
N GLU A 14 9.17 -9.08 -10.36
CA GLU A 14 8.81 -8.48 -9.06
C GLU A 14 7.28 -8.33 -8.86
N MET A 15 6.52 -9.31 -9.36
CA MET A 15 5.08 -9.39 -9.15
C MET A 15 4.67 -10.85 -9.04
N GLU A 16 3.88 -11.17 -8.03
CA GLU A 16 3.32 -12.50 -7.88
C GLU A 16 2.28 -12.77 -8.97
N ALA A 17 2.20 -14.03 -9.40
CA ALA A 17 1.32 -14.43 -10.50
C ALA A 17 -0.16 -14.14 -10.20
N GLU A 18 -0.57 -14.28 -8.94
CA GLU A 18 -1.94 -14.02 -8.49
C GLU A 18 -2.29 -12.53 -8.52
N VAL A 19 -1.38 -11.68 -8.06
CA VAL A 19 -1.51 -10.21 -8.16
C VAL A 19 -1.62 -9.78 -9.62
N PHE A 20 -0.77 -10.33 -10.50
CA PHE A 20 -0.83 -10.00 -11.92
C PHE A 20 -2.13 -10.50 -12.57
N LYS A 21 -2.61 -11.69 -12.19
CA LYS A 21 -3.90 -12.21 -12.65
C LYS A 21 -5.07 -11.31 -12.23
N ALA A 22 -5.09 -10.84 -10.99
CA ALA A 22 -6.09 -9.89 -10.51
C ALA A 22 -6.02 -8.54 -11.23
N LEU A 23 -4.80 -8.04 -11.49
CA LEU A 23 -4.59 -6.83 -12.28
C LEU A 23 -5.14 -6.98 -13.71
N LEU A 24 -4.81 -8.08 -14.40
CA LEU A 24 -5.34 -8.35 -15.74
C LEU A 24 -6.86 -8.48 -15.73
N TRP A 25 -7.42 -9.15 -14.72
CA TRP A 25 -8.87 -9.24 -14.56
C TRP A 25 -9.50 -7.85 -14.49
N PHE A 26 -8.94 -6.95 -13.69
CA PHE A 26 -9.38 -5.56 -13.61
C PHE A 26 -9.26 -4.85 -14.95
N VAL A 27 -8.15 -4.99 -15.68
CA VAL A 27 -7.97 -4.39 -17.03
C VAL A 27 -9.10 -4.80 -17.99
N TYR A 28 -9.50 -6.07 -17.97
CA TYR A 28 -10.51 -6.58 -18.90
C TYR A 28 -11.96 -6.38 -18.45
N THR A 29 -12.22 -6.22 -17.15
CA THR A 29 -13.58 -6.22 -16.59
C THR A 29 -13.94 -4.97 -15.81
N ASP A 30 -12.98 -4.07 -15.58
CA ASP A 30 -13.09 -2.88 -14.71
C ASP A 30 -13.61 -3.18 -13.29
N SER A 31 -13.50 -4.44 -12.88
CA SER A 31 -14.05 -4.99 -11.64
C SER A 31 -12.94 -5.65 -10.85
N LEU A 32 -12.82 -5.29 -9.57
CA LEU A 32 -11.85 -5.91 -8.69
C LEU A 32 -12.53 -6.98 -7.85
N GLN A 33 -12.24 -8.25 -8.16
CA GLN A 33 -12.65 -9.38 -7.33
C GLN A 33 -11.51 -9.75 -6.40
N VAL A 34 -11.33 -8.98 -5.32
CA VAL A 34 -10.61 -9.50 -4.15
C VAL A 34 -11.68 -10.24 -3.35
N THR A 35 -11.60 -11.56 -3.32
CA THR A 35 -12.47 -12.38 -2.48
C THR A 35 -12.27 -11.99 -1.01
N GLU A 36 -13.32 -12.09 -0.19
CA GLU A 36 -13.25 -11.88 1.27
C GLU A 36 -12.51 -13.05 1.96
N GLU A 37 -11.36 -13.44 1.40
CA GLU A 37 -10.49 -14.48 1.90
C GLU A 37 -9.54 -13.89 2.96
N GLU A 38 -8.98 -14.79 3.78
CA GLU A 38 -7.81 -14.49 4.60
C GLU A 38 -6.73 -13.94 3.63
N ASP A 39 -6.18 -12.76 3.89
CA ASP A 39 -5.20 -12.03 3.04
C ASP A 39 -5.74 -11.01 2.02
N GLU A 40 -7.01 -10.57 2.11
CA GLU A 40 -7.53 -9.45 1.30
C GLU A 40 -6.64 -8.19 1.40
N ASP A 41 -6.15 -7.85 2.59
CA ASP A 41 -5.29 -6.69 2.80
C ASP A 41 -3.94 -6.85 2.11
N VAL A 42 -3.30 -8.03 2.20
CA VAL A 42 -2.03 -8.33 1.53
C VAL A 42 -2.20 -8.23 0.01
N MET A 43 -3.25 -8.82 -0.55
CA MET A 43 -3.55 -8.71 -1.98
C MET A 43 -3.76 -7.25 -2.41
N CYS A 44 -4.49 -6.46 -1.61
CA CYS A 44 -4.70 -5.04 -1.89
C CYS A 44 -3.39 -4.23 -1.80
N GLN A 45 -2.47 -4.56 -0.89
CA GLN A 45 -1.16 -3.92 -0.79
C GLN A 45 -0.36 -4.16 -2.08
N HIS A 46 -0.24 -5.41 -2.53
CA HIS A 46 0.49 -5.72 -3.75
C HIS A 46 -0.16 -5.13 -5.00
N LEU A 47 -1.49 -5.14 -5.09
CA LEU A 47 -2.21 -4.52 -6.19
C LEU A 47 -2.06 -3.00 -6.19
N LEU A 48 -1.97 -2.34 -5.04
CA LEU A 48 -1.70 -0.91 -4.96
C LEU A 48 -0.32 -0.59 -5.55
N VAL A 49 0.72 -1.34 -5.18
CA VAL A 49 2.08 -1.19 -5.75
C VAL A 49 2.04 -1.42 -7.27
N ALA A 50 1.35 -2.47 -7.72
CA ALA A 50 1.21 -2.79 -9.13
C ALA A 50 0.47 -1.68 -9.90
N ALA A 51 -0.64 -1.18 -9.35
CA ALA A 51 -1.45 -0.15 -9.96
C ALA A 51 -0.67 1.16 -10.08
N ASP A 52 0.10 1.54 -9.07
CA ASP A 52 0.99 2.70 -9.12
C ASP A 52 2.08 2.53 -10.20
N ARG A 53 2.73 1.36 -10.24
CA ARG A 53 3.77 1.03 -11.24
C ARG A 53 3.26 1.15 -12.68
N TYR A 54 2.01 0.78 -12.94
CA TYR A 54 1.41 0.81 -14.29
C TYR A 54 0.51 2.04 -14.54
N GLY A 55 0.44 3.00 -13.63
CA GLY A 55 -0.37 4.23 -13.79
C GLY A 55 -1.89 3.97 -13.81
N MET A 56 -2.35 2.95 -13.10
CA MET A 56 -3.75 2.53 -13.04
C MET A 56 -4.49 3.22 -11.87
N GLU A 57 -4.71 4.53 -12.00
CA GLU A 57 -5.23 5.38 -10.90
C GLU A 57 -6.55 4.90 -10.29
N ARG A 58 -7.48 4.37 -11.10
CA ARG A 58 -8.76 3.85 -10.60
C ARG A 58 -8.55 2.61 -9.72
N LEU A 59 -7.71 1.66 -10.15
CA LEU A 59 -7.40 0.47 -9.37
C LEU A 59 -6.67 0.83 -8.08
N LYS A 60 -5.72 1.77 -8.16
CA LYS A 60 -4.99 2.31 -7.00
C LYS A 60 -5.96 2.90 -5.97
N SER A 61 -6.92 3.71 -6.41
CA SER A 61 -7.94 4.31 -5.55
C SER A 61 -8.84 3.26 -4.87
N ILE A 62 -9.20 2.18 -5.57
CA ILE A 62 -10.00 1.08 -5.01
C ILE A 62 -9.19 0.33 -3.94
N CYS A 63 -7.92 0.02 -4.20
CA CYS A 63 -7.05 -0.64 -3.22
C CYS A 63 -6.85 0.26 -1.99
N GLU A 64 -6.69 1.55 -2.20
CA GLU A 64 -6.59 2.55 -1.15
C GLU A 64 -7.82 2.56 -0.22
N GLU A 65 -9.03 2.57 -0.80
CA GLU A 65 -10.28 2.51 -0.04
C GLU A 65 -10.43 1.22 0.77
N LYS A 66 -10.08 0.07 0.17
CA LYS A 66 -10.09 -1.23 0.86
C LYS A 66 -9.11 -1.23 2.04
N LEU A 67 -7.86 -0.82 1.82
CA LEU A 67 -6.81 -0.79 2.86
C LEU A 67 -7.14 0.12 4.04
N CYS A 68 -7.95 1.17 3.84
CA CYS A 68 -8.40 2.02 4.94
C CYS A 68 -9.17 1.25 6.02
N LYS A 69 -9.85 0.14 5.66
CA LYS A 69 -10.59 -0.71 6.59
C LYS A 69 -9.68 -1.62 7.42
N PHE A 70 -8.47 -1.85 6.95
CA PHE A 70 -7.48 -2.71 7.60
C PHE A 70 -6.53 -1.95 8.50
N VAL A 71 -6.63 -0.62 8.63
CA VAL A 71 -5.78 0.19 9.51
C VAL A 71 -6.03 -0.17 10.98
N ASN A 72 -5.06 -0.83 11.60
CA ASN A 72 -5.06 -1.19 13.01
C ASN A 72 -3.62 -1.24 13.56
N ALA A 73 -3.43 -1.58 14.84
CA ALA A 73 -2.12 -1.57 15.48
C ALA A 73 -1.09 -2.52 14.84
N ALA A 74 -1.53 -3.63 14.25
CA ALA A 74 -0.64 -4.60 13.60
C ALA A 74 -0.23 -4.17 12.18
N THR A 75 -1.10 -3.47 11.47
CA THR A 75 -0.93 -3.17 10.03
C THR A 75 -0.51 -1.72 9.76
N ILE A 76 -0.68 -0.81 10.72
CA ILE A 76 -0.50 0.64 10.54
C ILE A 76 0.89 1.00 10.01
N ALA A 77 1.96 0.33 10.46
CA ALA A 77 3.32 0.61 10.00
C ALA A 77 3.48 0.32 8.50
N THR A 78 3.01 -0.85 8.06
CA THR A 78 3.07 -1.28 6.66
C THR A 78 2.18 -0.40 5.78
N ILE A 79 0.94 -0.17 6.20
CA ILE A 79 -0.02 0.65 5.44
C ILE A 79 0.47 2.10 5.31
N LEU A 80 0.99 2.71 6.38
CA LEU A 80 1.52 4.07 6.33
C LEU A 80 2.76 4.17 5.44
N THR A 81 3.62 3.15 5.46
CA THR A 81 4.80 3.09 4.56
C THR A 81 4.36 3.06 3.10
N LEU A 82 3.40 2.19 2.74
CA LEU A 82 2.84 2.12 1.39
C LEU A 82 2.19 3.43 0.97
N ALA A 83 1.41 4.03 1.86
CA ALA A 83 0.73 5.29 1.58
C ALA A 83 1.72 6.42 1.28
N GLU A 84 2.86 6.44 1.97
CA GLU A 84 3.93 7.41 1.72
C GLU A 84 4.65 7.15 0.40
N GLN A 85 5.07 5.92 0.14
CA GLN A 85 5.83 5.55 -1.06
C GLN A 85 5.03 5.72 -2.34
N HIS A 86 3.73 5.44 -2.30
CA HIS A 86 2.85 5.48 -3.47
C HIS A 86 1.93 6.71 -3.49
N HIS A 87 2.17 7.71 -2.62
CA HIS A 87 1.42 8.97 -2.62
C HIS A 87 -0.11 8.80 -2.50
N CYS A 88 -0.56 7.89 -1.62
CA CYS A 88 -1.99 7.62 -1.38
C CYS A 88 -2.54 8.49 -0.25
N ASP A 89 -3.06 9.68 -0.59
CA ASP A 89 -3.47 10.69 0.38
C ASP A 89 -4.65 10.29 1.28
N GLY A 90 -5.60 9.50 0.76
CA GLY A 90 -6.70 8.92 1.53
C GLY A 90 -6.21 7.94 2.59
N LEU A 91 -5.27 7.04 2.25
CA LEU A 91 -4.63 6.15 3.22
C LEU A 91 -3.81 6.94 4.25
N LYS A 92 -3.06 7.97 3.83
CA LYS A 92 -2.33 8.85 4.77
C LYS A 92 -3.28 9.51 5.77
N LYS A 93 -4.45 9.97 5.32
CA LYS A 93 -5.50 10.54 6.20
C LYS A 93 -6.06 9.51 7.16
N ALA A 94 -6.34 8.28 6.69
CA ALA A 94 -6.83 7.20 7.54
C ALA A 94 -5.80 6.81 8.62
N CYS A 95 -4.53 6.69 8.25
CA CYS A 95 -3.41 6.44 9.16
C CYS A 95 -3.26 7.56 10.19
N SER A 96 -3.27 8.82 9.75
CA SER A 96 -3.19 9.99 10.63
C SER A 96 -4.33 10.02 11.64
N ARG A 97 -5.56 9.67 11.23
CA ARG A 97 -6.71 9.59 12.13
C ARG A 97 -6.53 8.49 13.18
N PHE A 98 -6.02 7.33 12.80
CA PHE A 98 -5.74 6.24 13.74
C PHE A 98 -4.65 6.62 14.76
N LEU A 99 -3.61 7.31 14.29
CA LEU A 99 -2.48 7.78 15.11
C LEU A 99 -2.79 9.03 15.94
N GLY A 100 -3.96 9.64 15.77
CA GLY A 100 -4.42 10.75 16.61
C GLY A 100 -4.62 10.37 18.08
N SER A 101 -4.75 9.07 18.38
CA SER A 101 -4.75 8.55 19.75
C SER A 101 -3.32 8.35 20.27
N PRO A 102 -2.94 8.93 21.42
CA PRO A 102 -1.61 8.74 22.01
C PRO A 102 -1.25 7.27 22.27
N ALA A 103 -2.24 6.45 22.62
CA ALA A 103 -2.05 5.02 22.83
C ALA A 103 -1.66 4.30 21.53
N ASN A 104 -2.32 4.63 20.42
CA ASN A 104 -2.01 4.05 19.11
C ASN A 104 -0.66 4.52 18.59
N LEU A 105 -0.31 5.80 18.81
CA LEU A 105 0.99 6.34 18.44
C LEU A 105 2.13 5.63 19.19
N ARG A 106 1.99 5.45 20.51
CA ARG A 106 2.97 4.70 21.32
C ARG A 106 3.06 3.24 20.88
N ALA A 107 1.92 2.58 20.66
CA ALA A 107 1.89 1.20 20.17
C ALA A 107 2.61 1.04 18.81
N LEU A 108 2.49 2.01 17.90
CA LEU A 108 3.26 2.00 16.65
C LEU A 108 4.77 2.15 16.95
N LEU A 109 5.17 3.15 17.75
CA LEU A 109 6.58 3.41 18.05
C LEU A 109 7.28 2.23 18.74
N ASP A 110 6.54 1.49 19.57
CA ASP A 110 7.05 0.30 20.28
C ASP A 110 6.99 -0.99 19.42
N SER A 111 6.41 -0.92 18.22
CA SER A 111 6.30 -2.08 17.31
C SER A 111 7.53 -2.26 16.43
N ASP A 112 7.85 -3.51 16.11
CA ASP A 112 8.91 -3.85 15.14
C ASP A 112 8.66 -3.24 13.75
N GLY A 113 7.39 -2.96 13.42
CA GLY A 113 7.00 -2.31 12.16
C GLY A 113 7.53 -0.88 12.04
N PHE A 114 7.78 -0.18 13.15
CA PHE A 114 8.31 1.18 13.13
C PHE A 114 9.75 1.25 12.62
N ASP A 115 10.56 0.23 12.88
CA ASP A 115 11.93 0.18 12.36
C ASP A 115 11.94 0.10 10.83
N HIS A 116 11.04 -0.71 10.26
CA HIS A 116 10.86 -0.78 8.81
C HIS A 116 10.37 0.57 8.24
N LEU A 117 9.34 1.17 8.86
CA LEU A 117 8.84 2.48 8.45
C LEU A 117 9.92 3.56 8.52
N SER A 118 10.77 3.53 9.54
CA SER A 118 11.85 4.51 9.74
C SER A 118 12.92 4.43 8.67
N ARG A 119 13.21 3.22 8.17
CA ARG A 119 14.15 3.02 7.06
C ARG A 119 13.56 3.44 5.73
N SER A 120 12.29 3.11 5.49
CA SER A 120 11.59 3.38 4.23
C SER A 120 11.16 4.85 4.09
N CYS A 121 10.78 5.50 5.19
CA CYS A 121 10.24 6.86 5.22
C CYS A 121 10.78 7.68 6.42
N PRO A 122 12.06 8.10 6.41
CA PRO A 122 12.70 8.74 7.58
C PRO A 122 12.03 10.04 8.03
N LEU A 123 11.46 10.82 7.11
CA LEU A 123 10.76 12.06 7.42
C LEU A 123 9.45 11.80 8.19
N VAL A 124 8.72 10.75 7.83
CA VAL A 124 7.50 10.34 8.53
C VAL A 124 7.85 9.88 9.94
N ALA A 125 8.86 9.04 10.10
CA ALA A 125 9.33 8.59 11.41
C ALA A 125 9.73 9.76 12.32
N LYS A 126 10.49 10.73 11.80
CA LYS A 126 10.87 11.93 12.55
C LYS A 126 9.64 12.71 13.04
N ASN A 127 8.62 12.87 12.20
CA ASN A 127 7.39 13.55 12.57
C ASN A 127 6.63 12.79 13.67
N LEU A 128 6.54 11.46 13.57
CA LEU A 128 5.88 10.62 14.57
C LEU A 128 6.55 10.71 15.94
N ILE A 129 7.89 10.66 15.98
CA ILE A 129 8.68 10.84 17.21
C ILE A 129 8.41 12.23 17.82
N ALA A 130 8.42 13.27 16.99
CA ALA A 130 8.15 14.63 17.46
C ALA A 130 6.73 14.78 18.04
N MET A 131 5.72 14.16 17.42
CA MET A 131 4.35 14.14 17.93
C MET A 131 4.25 13.42 19.28
N SER A 132 5.00 12.33 19.48
CA SER A 132 4.99 11.58 20.75
C SER A 132 5.60 12.36 21.92
N ALA A 133 6.52 13.29 21.65
CA ALA A 133 7.15 14.13 22.67
C ALA A 133 6.24 15.27 23.19
N LEU A 134 5.11 15.51 22.53
CA LEU A 134 4.14 16.55 22.88
C LEU A 134 2.99 16.04 23.77
N VAL A 135 2.96 14.74 24.10
CA VAL A 135 1.87 14.07 24.85
C VAL A 135 2.38 13.26 26.02
#